data_AF-A0A8T4TDD2-F1
#
_entry.id   AF-A0A8T4TDD2-F1
#
_cell.length_a   1.000
_cell.length_b   1.000
_cell.length_c   1.000
_cell.angle_alpha   90.00
_cell.angle_beta   90.00
_cell.angle_gamma   90.00
#
_symmetry.space_group_name_H-M   'P 1'
#
loop_
_entity.id
_entity.type
_entity.pdbx_description
1 polymer ?
#
loop_
_entity_poly.entity_id
_entity_poly.type
_entity_poly.pdbx_seq_one_letter_code
_entity_poly.pdbx_strand_id
1 'polypeptide(L)'
;MDTPIHFLSPNPEQKEALDELEKLLEVLERKPSRRLERNTRFVKGFTRALLIAGREHSNKARIRIRIQKAEAKQAGLRLEKFAEEGKQLPKIPTSFPLPPVPPPPSHGQIQTQTQPQTAATSGINIKGGGKSFESFVQKVSKENGVLRFNIIEPEMEPADWRIFNYVKGRLKQQIIKNPALLENENFLLGEIKNTCQSLKMKYSDSYLRKIKYYLVKYIKGFGKIDPLIKDPDVSEIICDSYDNIKVKYKDELISTNIQFDTNEELDNFILNVAEKSNRKVSETDPELTMILQGMKISAFYNPIMGSRFTIAKQ
;
A
#
# COMPACT_ATOMS: atom_id res chain seq x y z
N MET A 1 -61.17 14.59 -52.05
CA MET A 1 -60.46 15.87 -51.83
C MET A 1 -59.36 15.56 -50.82
N ASP A 2 -58.25 15.00 -51.33
CA ASP A 2 -57.16 14.50 -50.50
C ASP A 2 -56.28 15.68 -50.07
N THR A 3 -56.46 16.14 -48.84
CA THR A 3 -55.54 17.09 -48.22
C THR A 3 -54.25 16.37 -47.86
N PRO A 4 -53.08 16.82 -48.33
CA PRO A 4 -51.82 16.15 -48.04
C PRO A 4 -51.50 16.30 -46.55
N ILE A 5 -51.12 15.18 -45.92
CA ILE A 5 -50.67 15.16 -44.53
C ILE A 5 -49.33 15.89 -44.46
N HIS A 6 -49.35 17.12 -43.95
CA HIS A 6 -48.14 17.86 -43.60
C HIS A 6 -47.52 17.21 -42.36
N PHE A 7 -46.44 16.44 -42.54
CA PHE A 7 -45.58 16.06 -41.42
C PHE A 7 -44.98 17.34 -40.86
N LEU A 8 -45.29 17.64 -39.60
CA LEU A 8 -44.66 18.72 -38.83
C LEU A 8 -43.15 18.53 -38.94
N SER A 9 -42.49 19.42 -39.66
CA SER A 9 -41.03 19.46 -39.64
C SER A 9 -40.61 19.69 -38.18
N PRO A 10 -39.71 18.85 -37.63
CA PRO A 10 -39.32 18.99 -36.23
C PRO A 10 -38.79 20.41 -36.00
N ASN A 11 -39.24 21.03 -34.91
CA ASN A 11 -38.72 22.32 -34.44
C ASN A 11 -37.17 22.23 -34.43
N PRO A 12 -36.39 23.24 -34.86
CA PRO A 12 -34.93 23.21 -34.88
C PRO A 12 -34.25 22.52 -33.69
N GLU A 13 -34.75 22.70 -32.46
CA GLU A 13 -34.26 22.02 -31.25
C GLU A 13 -34.47 20.50 -31.27
N GLN A 14 -35.62 20.03 -31.79
CA GLN A 14 -35.89 18.61 -31.95
C GLN A 14 -35.02 18.00 -33.06
N LYS A 15 -34.72 18.76 -34.12
CA LYS A 15 -33.83 18.31 -35.17
C LYS A 15 -32.39 18.18 -34.67
N GLU A 16 -31.93 19.12 -33.86
CA GLU A 16 -30.61 19.07 -33.22
C GLU A 16 -30.49 17.90 -32.23
N ALA A 17 -31.53 17.66 -31.42
CA ALA A 17 -31.58 16.52 -30.52
C ALA A 17 -31.57 15.16 -31.28
N LEU A 18 -32.24 15.10 -32.43
CA LEU A 18 -32.22 13.91 -33.30
C LEU A 18 -30.85 13.71 -33.95
N ASP A 19 -30.20 14.78 -34.42
CA ASP A 19 -28.84 14.73 -34.99
C ASP A 19 -27.80 14.31 -33.92
N GLU A 20 -27.97 14.73 -32.66
CA GLU A 20 -27.12 14.30 -31.54
C GLU A 20 -27.34 12.82 -31.18
N LEU A 21 -28.58 12.35 -31.18
CA LEU A 21 -28.92 10.94 -30.97
C LEU A 21 -28.35 10.05 -32.08
N GLU A 22 -28.41 10.50 -33.33
CA GLU A 22 -27.86 9.79 -34.48
C GLU A 22 -26.32 9.71 -34.40
N LYS A 23 -25.64 10.78 -33.99
CA LYS A 23 -24.20 10.77 -33.69
C LYS A 23 -23.84 9.81 -32.55
N LEU A 24 -24.65 9.72 -31.50
CA LEU A 24 -24.43 8.79 -30.39
C LEU A 24 -24.59 7.33 -30.83
N LEU A 25 -25.60 7.04 -31.65
CA LEU A 25 -25.79 5.72 -32.25
C LEU A 25 -24.60 5.35 -33.15
N GLU A 26 -24.10 6.28 -33.96
CA GLU A 26 -22.93 6.06 -34.81
C GLU A 26 -21.65 5.76 -34.00
N VAL A 27 -21.50 6.38 -32.81
CA VAL A 27 -20.40 6.10 -31.88
C VAL A 27 -20.55 4.72 -31.23
N LEU A 28 -21.77 4.27 -30.94
CA LEU A 28 -22.05 2.97 -30.34
C LEU A 28 -21.93 1.80 -31.34
N GLU A 29 -22.24 2.04 -32.62
CA GLU A 29 -22.11 1.04 -33.69
C GLU A 29 -20.66 0.85 -34.18
N ARG A 30 -19.77 1.81 -33.88
CA ARG A 30 -18.33 1.67 -34.16
C ARG A 30 -17.73 0.56 -33.30
N LYS A 31 -17.10 -0.43 -33.96
CA LYS A 31 -16.38 -1.51 -33.27
C LYS A 31 -15.37 -0.90 -32.27
N PRO A 32 -15.37 -1.35 -31.00
CA PRO A 32 -14.52 -0.76 -29.97
C PRO A 32 -13.05 -0.81 -30.41
N SER A 33 -12.33 0.29 -30.20
CA SER A 33 -10.91 0.35 -30.57
C SER A 33 -10.14 -0.82 -29.97
N ARG A 34 -9.13 -1.35 -30.68
CA ARG A 34 -8.29 -2.47 -30.19
C ARG A 34 -7.70 -2.22 -28.80
N ARG A 35 -7.48 -0.95 -28.43
CA ARG A 35 -7.02 -0.53 -27.10
C ARG A 35 -8.10 -0.71 -26.03
N LEU A 36 -9.35 -0.36 -26.33
CA LEU A 36 -10.48 -0.54 -25.43
C LEU A 36 -10.79 -2.03 -25.24
N GLU A 37 -10.79 -2.85 -26.31
CA GLU A 37 -10.96 -4.31 -26.19
C GLU A 37 -9.89 -4.96 -25.32
N ARG A 38 -8.63 -4.51 -25.43
CA ARG A 38 -7.52 -5.00 -24.60
C ARG A 38 -7.72 -4.61 -23.14
N ASN A 39 -8.19 -3.39 -22.87
CA ASN A 39 -8.50 -2.93 -21.53
C ASN A 39 -9.70 -3.69 -20.94
N THR A 40 -10.75 -3.95 -21.72
CA THR A 40 -11.91 -4.76 -21.27
C THR A 40 -11.52 -6.20 -20.99
N ARG A 41 -10.62 -6.79 -21.80
CA ARG A 41 -10.05 -8.13 -21.51
C ARG A 41 -9.23 -8.13 -20.23
N PHE A 42 -8.40 -7.12 -20.02
CA PHE A 42 -7.63 -6.96 -18.79
C PHE A 42 -8.54 -6.83 -17.56
N VAL A 43 -9.52 -5.93 -17.61
CA VAL A 43 -10.47 -5.72 -16.51
C VAL A 43 -11.26 -7.00 -16.23
N LYS A 44 -11.80 -7.69 -17.25
CA LYS A 44 -12.49 -8.97 -17.06
C LYS A 44 -11.59 -10.06 -16.47
N GLY A 45 -10.32 -10.12 -16.88
CA GLY A 45 -9.32 -11.04 -16.33
C GLY A 45 -9.00 -10.72 -14.87
N PHE A 46 -8.79 -9.45 -14.56
CA PHE A 46 -8.53 -8.95 -13.22
C PHE A 46 -9.71 -9.19 -12.27
N THR A 47 -10.94 -8.88 -12.69
CA THR A 47 -12.15 -9.14 -11.90
C THR A 47 -12.36 -10.64 -11.67
N ARG A 48 -12.10 -11.50 -12.66
CA ARG A 48 -12.13 -12.97 -12.47
C ARG A 48 -11.05 -13.42 -11.49
N ALA A 49 -9.83 -12.89 -11.58
CA ALA A 49 -8.75 -13.21 -10.66
C ALA A 49 -9.09 -12.80 -9.22
N LEU A 50 -9.67 -11.61 -9.02
CA LEU A 50 -10.16 -11.15 -7.71
C LEU A 50 -11.28 -12.05 -7.15
N LEU A 51 -12.24 -12.46 -7.99
CA LEU A 51 -13.30 -13.38 -7.57
C LEU A 51 -12.77 -14.77 -7.18
N ILE A 52 -11.76 -15.28 -7.90
CA ILE A 52 -11.10 -16.56 -7.59
C ILE A 52 -10.31 -16.43 -6.30
N ALA A 53 -9.49 -15.38 -6.16
CA ALA A 53 -8.71 -15.11 -4.96
C ALA A 53 -9.61 -14.93 -3.72
N GLY A 54 -10.74 -14.22 -3.86
CA GLY A 54 -11.74 -14.07 -2.80
C GLY A 54 -12.40 -15.39 -2.38
N ARG A 55 -12.67 -16.30 -3.35
CA ARG A 55 -13.19 -17.64 -3.05
C ARG A 55 -12.15 -18.53 -2.36
N GLU A 56 -10.88 -18.45 -2.75
CA GLU A 56 -9.79 -19.18 -2.09
C GLU A 56 -9.51 -18.66 -0.68
N HIS A 57 -9.52 -17.33 -0.47
CA HIS A 57 -9.37 -16.72 0.85
C HIS A 57 -10.52 -17.10 1.79
N SER A 58 -11.76 -17.09 1.29
CA SER A 58 -12.95 -17.53 2.04
C SER A 58 -12.87 -19.03 2.41
N ASN A 59 -12.39 -19.87 1.49
CA ASN A 59 -12.18 -21.30 1.78
C ASN A 59 -11.05 -21.55 2.79
N LYS A 60 -9.91 -20.85 2.68
CA LYS A 60 -8.82 -20.94 3.66
C LYS A 60 -9.25 -20.43 5.05
N ALA A 61 -10.00 -19.33 5.10
CA ALA A 61 -10.56 -18.82 6.36
C ALA A 61 -11.57 -19.80 6.98
N ARG A 62 -12.46 -20.41 6.18
CA ARG A 62 -13.39 -21.46 6.64
C ARG A 62 -12.67 -22.70 7.16
N ILE A 63 -11.59 -23.13 6.51
CA ILE A 63 -10.77 -24.26 6.95
C ILE A 63 -10.08 -23.92 8.28
N ARG A 64 -9.48 -22.73 8.42
CA ARG A 64 -8.88 -22.26 9.69
C ARG A 64 -9.88 -22.20 10.82
N ILE A 65 -11.08 -21.66 10.58
CA ILE A 65 -12.16 -21.60 11.59
C ILE A 65 -12.60 -23.00 12.01
N ARG A 66 -12.64 -23.98 11.10
CA ARG A 66 -12.93 -25.39 11.44
C ARG A 66 -11.83 -26.04 12.25
N ILE A 67 -10.56 -25.78 11.92
CA ILE A 67 -9.40 -26.29 12.68
C ILE A 67 -9.40 -25.69 14.09
N GLN A 68 -9.56 -24.37 14.23
CA GLN A 68 -9.67 -23.72 15.54
C GLN A 68 -10.87 -24.21 16.35
N LYS A 69 -12.03 -24.44 15.72
CA LYS A 69 -13.19 -25.03 16.42
C LYS A 69 -12.94 -26.47 16.85
N ALA A 70 -12.21 -27.26 16.08
CA ALA A 70 -11.85 -28.63 16.45
C ALA A 70 -10.83 -28.66 17.59
N GLU A 71 -9.81 -27.80 17.54
CA GLU A 71 -8.80 -27.61 18.59
C GLU A 71 -9.44 -27.08 19.89
N ALA A 72 -10.34 -26.10 19.80
CA ALA A 72 -11.10 -25.59 20.95
C ALA A 72 -12.03 -26.66 21.55
N LYS A 73 -12.64 -27.53 20.72
CA LYS A 73 -13.46 -28.65 21.19
C LYS A 73 -12.61 -29.72 21.88
N GLN A 74 -11.41 -30.02 21.36
CA GLN A 74 -10.45 -30.91 22.01
C GLN A 74 -9.90 -30.31 23.31
N ALA A 75 -9.63 -29.01 23.36
CA ALA A 75 -9.21 -28.31 24.56
C ALA A 75 -10.33 -28.25 25.61
N GLY A 76 -11.58 -28.01 25.20
CA GLY A 76 -12.76 -28.06 26.07
C GLY A 76 -13.00 -29.46 26.66
N LEU A 77 -12.91 -30.52 25.85
CA LEU A 77 -12.95 -31.92 26.31
C LEU A 77 -11.80 -32.26 27.27
N ARG A 78 -10.67 -31.59 27.13
CA ARG A 78 -9.50 -31.75 28.01
C ARG A 78 -9.70 -30.98 29.32
N LEU A 79 -10.30 -29.79 29.28
CA LEU A 79 -10.67 -28.98 30.45
C LEU A 79 -11.82 -29.58 31.27
N GLU A 80 -12.81 -30.22 30.64
CA GLU A 80 -13.87 -30.93 31.37
C GLU A 80 -13.32 -32.11 32.18
N LYS A 81 -12.30 -32.81 31.66
CA LYS A 81 -11.56 -33.83 32.42
C LYS A 81 -10.74 -33.27 33.60
N PHE A 82 -10.50 -31.95 33.65
CA PHE A 82 -9.85 -31.28 34.77
C PHE A 82 -10.83 -30.57 35.71
N ALA A 83 -12.11 -30.43 35.32
CA ALA A 83 -13.14 -29.75 36.11
C ALA A 83 -13.91 -30.70 37.06
N GLU A 84 -13.68 -32.01 36.99
CA GLU A 84 -14.21 -32.98 37.96
C GLU A 84 -13.48 -32.94 39.33
N GLU A 85 -12.37 -32.21 39.46
CA GLU A 85 -11.71 -31.95 40.75
C GLU A 85 -11.88 -30.46 41.12
N GLY A 86 -12.72 -30.22 42.13
CA GLY A 86 -13.39 -28.94 42.33
C GLY A 86 -12.56 -27.76 42.85
N LYS A 87 -13.07 -26.54 42.56
CA LYS A 87 -13.15 -25.37 43.44
C LYS A 87 -14.03 -24.29 42.80
N GLN A 88 -14.94 -23.71 43.59
CA GLN A 88 -15.88 -22.67 43.18
C GLN A 88 -15.17 -21.35 42.81
N LEU A 89 -15.56 -20.75 41.68
CA LEU A 89 -15.15 -19.39 41.29
C LEU A 89 -16.16 -18.32 41.78
N PRO A 90 -15.70 -17.09 42.09
CA PRO A 90 -16.55 -15.99 42.51
C PRO A 90 -17.34 -15.36 41.34
N LYS A 91 -18.57 -14.89 41.63
CA LYS A 91 -19.47 -14.23 40.66
C LYS A 91 -19.02 -12.79 40.40
N ILE A 92 -18.90 -12.42 39.11
CA ILE A 92 -18.63 -11.04 38.65
C ILE A 92 -19.98 -10.37 38.30
N PRO A 93 -20.22 -9.11 38.70
CA PRO A 93 -21.46 -8.41 38.40
C PRO A 93 -21.61 -8.06 36.91
N THR A 94 -22.84 -8.19 36.41
CA THR A 94 -23.25 -7.87 35.05
C THR A 94 -23.51 -6.37 34.87
N SER A 95 -23.11 -5.89 33.68
CA SER A 95 -23.43 -4.61 33.02
C SER A 95 -22.53 -3.40 33.29
N PHE A 96 -21.77 -3.01 32.26
CA PHE A 96 -21.27 -1.65 32.04
C PHE A 96 -22.05 -1.05 30.85
N PRO A 97 -22.59 0.19 30.96
CA PRO A 97 -23.31 0.82 29.85
C PRO A 97 -22.34 1.38 28.80
N LEU A 98 -22.75 1.29 27.52
CA LEU A 98 -21.99 1.78 26.37
C LEU A 98 -22.06 3.32 26.25
N PRO A 99 -20.99 3.99 25.78
CA PRO A 99 -21.02 5.43 25.49
C PRO A 99 -21.82 5.77 24.22
N PRO A 100 -22.37 7.01 24.13
CA PRO A 100 -23.21 7.41 22.99
C PRO A 100 -22.40 7.66 21.71
N VAL A 101 -23.04 7.35 20.58
CA VAL A 101 -22.50 7.47 19.21
C VAL A 101 -22.51 8.94 18.73
N PRO A 102 -21.42 9.47 18.14
CA PRO A 102 -21.40 10.82 17.58
C PRO A 102 -22.14 10.94 16.24
N PRO A 103 -22.69 12.13 15.90
CA PRO A 103 -23.48 12.34 14.69
C PRO A 103 -22.62 12.44 13.41
N PRO A 104 -23.18 12.06 12.24
CA PRO A 104 -22.47 12.07 10.95
C PRO A 104 -22.31 13.48 10.35
N PRO A 105 -21.26 13.73 9.55
CA PRO A 105 -20.98 15.02 8.93
C PRO A 105 -21.85 15.31 7.69
N SER A 106 -22.21 16.58 7.55
CA SER A 106 -23.09 17.17 6.53
C SER A 106 -22.44 17.29 5.15
N HIS A 107 -23.22 17.06 4.10
CA HIS A 107 -22.85 17.26 2.69
C HIS A 107 -22.75 18.74 2.30
N GLY A 108 -21.71 19.10 1.54
CA GLY A 108 -21.57 20.36 0.81
C GLY A 108 -21.10 20.11 -0.63
N GLN A 109 -21.69 20.82 -1.58
CA GLN A 109 -21.76 20.50 -3.02
C GLN A 109 -20.54 20.96 -3.87
N ILE A 110 -20.23 20.08 -4.82
CA ILE A 110 -19.64 20.16 -6.19
C ILE A 110 -19.35 21.56 -6.80
N GLN A 111 -18.22 21.67 -7.52
CA GLN A 111 -18.14 22.29 -8.85
C GLN A 111 -16.95 21.77 -9.71
N THR A 112 -17.17 21.80 -11.02
CA THR A 112 -16.59 20.98 -12.11
C THR A 112 -15.66 21.77 -13.05
N GLN A 113 -15.03 21.04 -14.00
CA GLN A 113 -14.37 21.45 -15.27
C GLN A 113 -12.86 21.81 -15.17
N THR A 114 -11.93 21.48 -16.07
CA THR A 114 -11.96 21.10 -17.51
C THR A 114 -10.63 20.39 -17.91
N GLN A 115 -10.65 19.53 -18.94
CA GLN A 115 -9.50 18.96 -19.68
C GLN A 115 -9.28 19.76 -21.00
N PRO A 116 -8.37 19.40 -21.94
CA PRO A 116 -6.97 18.90 -21.89
C PRO A 116 -6.03 19.68 -22.87
N GLN A 117 -4.70 19.45 -22.86
CA GLN A 117 -3.87 19.55 -24.09
C GLN A 117 -2.41 19.04 -23.94
N THR A 118 -1.80 18.81 -25.10
CA THR A 118 -0.82 17.77 -25.46
C THR A 118 0.64 18.22 -25.62
N ALA A 119 1.53 17.21 -25.60
CA ALA A 119 2.75 17.04 -26.42
C ALA A 119 4.15 17.49 -25.94
N ALA A 120 5.08 16.54 -26.16
CA ALA A 120 6.48 16.67 -26.59
C ALA A 120 7.62 16.84 -25.56
N THR A 121 8.44 15.78 -25.55
CA THR A 121 9.88 15.66 -25.33
C THR A 121 10.70 16.95 -25.29
N SER A 122 11.42 17.18 -24.19
CA SER A 122 12.86 17.48 -24.12
C SER A 122 13.23 17.90 -22.70
N GLY A 123 14.43 17.55 -22.26
CA GLY A 123 14.86 17.72 -20.88
C GLY A 123 14.94 19.18 -20.40
N ILE A 124 15.12 19.26 -19.09
CA ILE A 124 15.63 20.38 -18.28
C ILE A 124 14.57 21.23 -17.54
N ASN A 125 14.63 21.04 -16.21
CA ASN A 125 14.37 21.96 -15.09
C ASN A 125 12.95 22.55 -14.94
N ILE A 126 12.16 21.96 -14.03
CA ILE A 126 10.85 22.50 -13.62
C ILE A 126 10.92 22.96 -12.16
N LYS A 127 10.65 24.25 -11.98
CA LYS A 127 10.50 24.98 -10.71
C LYS A 127 9.66 24.21 -9.69
N GLY A 128 10.30 23.78 -8.61
CA GLY A 128 9.70 23.12 -7.46
C GLY A 128 10.77 22.29 -6.77
N GLY A 129 11.44 22.87 -5.77
CA GLY A 129 12.62 22.30 -5.13
C GLY A 129 12.43 20.85 -4.70
N GLY A 130 12.97 19.93 -5.49
CA GLY A 130 13.03 18.51 -5.18
C GLY A 130 14.49 18.12 -4.97
N LYS A 131 14.77 17.39 -3.89
CA LYS A 131 16.09 16.77 -3.69
C LYS A 131 16.11 15.47 -4.47
N SER A 132 17.11 15.31 -5.34
CA SER A 132 17.41 14.02 -5.97
C SER A 132 18.40 13.29 -5.08
N PHE A 133 18.02 12.11 -4.62
CA PHE A 133 18.96 11.14 -4.07
C PHE A 133 19.40 10.21 -5.22
N GLU A 134 20.53 9.51 -5.09
CA GLU A 134 21.04 8.60 -6.14
C GLU A 134 20.02 7.55 -6.61
N SER A 135 18.95 7.30 -5.84
CA SER A 135 17.98 6.26 -6.13
C SER A 135 16.52 6.66 -6.01
N PHE A 136 16.17 7.88 -5.58
CA PHE A 136 14.78 8.35 -5.52
C PHE A 136 14.72 9.88 -5.61
N VAL A 137 13.57 10.40 -6.06
CA VAL A 137 13.31 11.83 -6.14
C VAL A 137 12.24 12.21 -5.13
N GLN A 138 12.53 13.24 -4.36
CA GLN A 138 11.56 13.86 -3.47
C GLN A 138 10.96 15.10 -4.13
N LYS A 139 9.63 15.23 -4.09
CA LYS A 139 8.91 16.39 -4.59
C LYS A 139 7.87 16.84 -3.58
N VAL A 140 7.96 18.08 -3.12
CA VAL A 140 6.88 18.72 -2.38
C VAL A 140 6.02 19.48 -3.39
N SER A 141 4.75 19.13 -3.51
CA SER A 141 3.80 19.76 -4.44
C SER A 141 2.55 20.21 -3.72
N LYS A 142 1.94 21.30 -4.21
CA LYS A 142 0.59 21.71 -3.81
C LYS A 142 -0.42 21.04 -4.75
N GLU A 143 -1.20 20.11 -4.24
CA GLU A 143 -2.31 19.47 -4.95
C GLU A 143 -3.61 19.97 -4.32
N ASN A 144 -4.47 20.64 -5.11
CA ASN A 144 -5.72 21.23 -4.64
C ASN A 144 -5.57 22.19 -3.44
N GLY A 145 -4.46 22.93 -3.39
CA GLY A 145 -4.13 23.84 -2.27
C GLY A 145 -3.55 23.13 -1.03
N VAL A 146 -3.54 21.80 -1.00
CA VAL A 146 -2.97 21.00 0.08
C VAL A 146 -1.54 20.62 -0.29
N LEU A 147 -0.59 20.86 0.63
CA LEU A 147 0.77 20.39 0.45
C LEU A 147 0.81 18.86 0.53
N ARG A 148 1.55 18.24 -0.38
CA ARG A 148 1.83 16.82 -0.40
C ARG A 148 3.31 16.56 -0.56
N PHE A 149 3.77 15.57 0.18
CA PHE A 149 5.14 15.09 0.16
C PHE A 149 5.20 13.82 -0.69
N ASN A 150 5.65 13.96 -1.94
CA ASN A 150 5.67 12.87 -2.90
C ASN A 150 7.08 12.30 -3.04
N ILE A 151 7.20 10.99 -2.89
CA ILE A 151 8.43 10.25 -3.18
C ILE A 151 8.23 9.44 -4.46
N ILE A 152 9.18 9.58 -5.37
CA ILE A 152 9.22 8.88 -6.64
C ILE A 152 10.42 7.94 -6.60
N GLU A 153 10.12 6.63 -6.62
CA GLU A 153 11.11 5.56 -6.63
C GLU A 153 11.14 4.84 -7.98
N PRO A 154 12.21 4.08 -8.29
CA PRO A 154 12.27 3.27 -9.50
C PRO A 154 11.20 2.19 -9.49
N GLU A 155 10.38 2.13 -10.55
CA GLU A 155 9.29 1.16 -10.62
C GLU A 155 9.79 -0.29 -10.62
N MET A 156 9.11 -1.14 -9.86
CA MET A 156 9.39 -2.57 -9.73
C MET A 156 8.26 -3.37 -10.36
N GLU A 157 8.58 -4.14 -11.40
CA GLU A 157 7.61 -5.06 -11.99
C GLU A 157 7.42 -6.31 -11.10
N PRO A 158 6.33 -7.07 -11.27
CA PRO A 158 6.13 -8.32 -10.52
C PRO A 158 7.28 -9.32 -10.68
N ALA A 159 7.95 -9.34 -11.83
CA ALA A 159 9.15 -10.14 -12.05
C ALA A 159 10.33 -9.67 -11.19
N ASP A 160 10.50 -8.36 -11.01
CA ASP A 160 11.58 -7.75 -10.23
C ASP A 160 11.43 -8.09 -8.75
N TRP A 161 10.19 -8.06 -8.24
CA TRP A 161 9.90 -8.47 -6.87
C TRP A 161 10.24 -9.94 -6.61
N ARG A 162 10.11 -10.82 -7.61
CA ARG A 162 10.54 -12.23 -7.48
C ARG A 162 12.05 -12.34 -7.35
N ILE A 163 12.80 -11.62 -8.19
CA ILE A 163 14.27 -11.59 -8.11
C ILE A 163 14.71 -11.02 -6.75
N PHE A 164 14.15 -9.88 -6.37
CA PHE A 164 14.40 -9.26 -5.08
C PHE A 164 14.16 -10.23 -3.92
N ASN A 165 13.02 -10.91 -3.87
CA ASN A 165 12.70 -11.84 -2.77
C ASN A 165 13.62 -13.07 -2.77
N TYR A 166 13.99 -13.58 -3.93
CA TYR A 166 14.93 -14.69 -4.04
C TYR A 166 16.33 -14.30 -3.53
N VAL A 167 16.85 -13.15 -3.98
CA VAL A 167 18.15 -12.63 -3.52
C VAL A 167 18.10 -12.31 -2.03
N LYS A 168 17.06 -11.63 -1.54
CA LYS A 168 16.84 -11.32 -0.12
C LYS A 168 16.85 -12.59 0.74
N GLY A 169 16.19 -13.66 0.29
CA GLY A 169 16.16 -14.95 0.99
C GLY A 169 17.54 -15.59 1.12
N ARG A 170 18.34 -15.59 0.04
CA ARG A 170 19.73 -16.10 0.06
C ARG A 170 20.64 -15.26 0.93
N LEU A 171 20.53 -13.93 0.82
CA LEU A 171 21.34 -13.00 1.59
C LEU A 171 21.05 -13.08 3.09
N LYS A 172 19.83 -13.42 3.51
CA LYS A 172 19.44 -13.49 4.93
C LYS A 172 20.42 -14.34 5.75
N GLN A 173 20.79 -15.53 5.27
CA GLN A 173 21.72 -16.41 5.98
C GLN A 173 23.16 -15.89 6.00
N GLN A 174 23.58 -15.24 4.92
CA GLN A 174 24.94 -14.71 4.77
C GLN A 174 25.14 -13.46 5.61
N ILE A 175 24.13 -12.58 5.66
CA ILE A 175 24.16 -11.33 6.43
C ILE A 175 24.13 -11.59 7.93
N ILE A 176 23.40 -12.62 8.39
CA ILE A 176 23.44 -13.05 9.80
C ILE A 176 24.88 -13.43 10.20
N LYS A 177 25.63 -14.08 9.30
CA LYS A 177 27.02 -14.46 9.57
C LYS A 177 27.99 -13.29 9.46
N ASN A 178 27.78 -12.41 8.49
CA ASN A 178 28.65 -11.26 8.25
C ASN A 178 27.83 -10.03 7.80
N PRO A 179 27.49 -9.12 8.71
CA PRO A 179 26.74 -7.90 8.41
C PRO A 179 27.45 -6.95 7.43
N ALA A 180 28.78 -6.97 7.37
CA ALA A 180 29.56 -6.09 6.50
C ALA A 180 29.33 -6.36 5.00
N LEU A 181 28.78 -7.52 4.64
CA LEU A 181 28.44 -7.86 3.25
C LEU A 181 27.41 -6.91 2.62
N LEU A 182 26.57 -6.27 3.44
CA LEU A 182 25.62 -5.27 2.96
C LEU A 182 26.26 -3.97 2.47
N GLU A 183 27.48 -3.68 2.93
CA GLU A 183 28.21 -2.46 2.56
C GLU A 183 29.11 -2.69 1.34
N ASN A 184 29.38 -3.95 1.01
CA ASN A 184 30.15 -4.32 -0.16
C ASN A 184 29.27 -4.31 -1.41
N GLU A 185 29.33 -3.21 -2.17
CA GLU A 185 28.55 -3.04 -3.38
C GLU A 185 28.83 -4.13 -4.43
N ASN A 186 30.09 -4.50 -4.61
CA ASN A 186 30.51 -5.49 -5.60
C ASN A 186 29.93 -6.86 -5.27
N PHE A 187 29.88 -7.21 -3.98
CA PHE A 187 29.26 -8.43 -3.51
C PHE A 187 27.76 -8.47 -3.80
N LEU A 188 27.02 -7.41 -3.44
CA LEU A 188 25.58 -7.34 -3.69
C LEU A 188 25.26 -7.41 -5.19
N LEU A 189 25.98 -6.65 -6.02
CA LEU A 189 25.81 -6.69 -7.47
C LEU A 189 26.16 -8.09 -8.02
N GLY A 190 27.18 -8.74 -7.48
CA GLY A 190 27.56 -10.12 -7.82
C GLY A 190 26.44 -11.12 -7.53
N GLU A 191 25.84 -11.11 -6.34
CA GLU A 191 24.75 -12.03 -5.99
C GLU A 191 23.49 -11.82 -6.85
N ILE A 192 23.14 -10.55 -7.13
CA ILE A 192 22.03 -10.23 -8.04
C ILE A 192 22.35 -10.77 -9.44
N LYS A 193 23.57 -10.52 -9.94
CA LYS A 193 24.03 -10.96 -11.27
C LYS A 193 23.99 -12.48 -11.40
N ASN A 194 24.51 -13.20 -10.41
CA ASN A 194 24.51 -14.67 -10.35
C ASN A 194 23.08 -15.22 -10.36
N THR A 195 22.16 -14.56 -9.64
CA THR A 195 20.74 -14.92 -9.62
C THR A 195 20.08 -14.69 -10.98
N CYS A 196 20.34 -13.56 -11.63
CA CYS A 196 19.78 -13.30 -12.96
C CYS A 196 20.32 -14.30 -14.00
N GLN A 197 21.60 -14.67 -13.92
CA GLN A 197 22.23 -15.66 -14.79
C GLN A 197 21.65 -17.07 -14.58
N SER A 198 21.46 -17.50 -13.33
CA SER A 198 20.88 -18.82 -13.03
C SER A 198 19.45 -18.95 -13.54
N LEU A 199 18.70 -17.84 -13.53
CA LEU A 199 17.35 -17.76 -14.08
C LEU A 199 17.31 -17.47 -15.59
N LYS A 200 18.48 -17.39 -16.26
CA LYS A 200 18.63 -17.10 -17.70
C LYS A 200 17.92 -15.82 -18.15
N MET A 201 17.88 -14.82 -17.26
CA MET A 201 17.27 -13.51 -17.51
C MET A 201 18.31 -12.55 -18.10
N LYS A 202 17.89 -11.74 -19.06
CA LYS A 202 18.69 -10.58 -19.51
C LYS A 202 18.54 -9.46 -18.50
N TYR A 203 19.63 -8.75 -18.22
CA TYR A 203 19.67 -7.62 -17.30
C TYR A 203 20.60 -6.53 -17.81
N SER A 204 20.33 -5.29 -17.40
CA SER A 204 21.21 -4.13 -17.61
C SER A 204 21.85 -3.71 -16.30
N ASP A 205 22.90 -2.90 -16.34
CA ASP A 205 23.52 -2.36 -15.11
C ASP A 205 22.53 -1.50 -14.30
N SER A 206 21.67 -0.75 -14.99
CA SER A 206 20.58 0.02 -14.34
C SER A 206 19.61 -0.90 -13.61
N TYR A 207 19.31 -2.08 -14.17
CA TYR A 207 18.47 -3.08 -13.54
C TYR A 207 19.10 -3.60 -12.23
N LEU A 208 20.39 -3.95 -12.27
CA LEU A 208 21.10 -4.44 -11.09
C LEU A 208 21.14 -3.39 -9.99
N ARG A 209 21.40 -2.12 -10.34
CA ARG A 209 21.38 -0.99 -9.39
C ARG A 209 19.98 -0.78 -8.80
N LYS A 210 18.92 -0.92 -9.59
CA LYS A 210 17.53 -0.87 -9.12
C LYS A 210 17.24 -1.94 -8.07
N ILE A 211 17.59 -3.20 -8.34
CA ILE A 211 17.41 -4.30 -7.37
C ILE A 211 18.27 -4.07 -6.12
N LYS A 212 19.52 -3.61 -6.28
CA LYS A 212 20.42 -3.25 -5.17
C LYS A 212 19.77 -2.22 -4.25
N TYR A 213 19.20 -1.16 -4.81
CA TYR A 213 18.51 -0.12 -4.04
C TYR A 213 17.42 -0.72 -3.14
N TYR A 214 16.52 -1.54 -3.70
CA TYR A 214 15.47 -2.19 -2.93
C TYR A 214 16.03 -3.16 -1.87
N LEU A 215 17.09 -3.90 -2.17
CA LEU A 215 17.74 -4.80 -1.18
C LEU A 215 18.27 -4.02 0.02
N VAL A 216 19.03 -2.95 -0.21
CA VAL A 216 19.56 -2.12 0.88
C VAL A 216 18.43 -1.46 1.66
N LYS A 217 17.42 -0.93 0.96
CA LYS A 217 16.22 -0.29 1.53
C LYS A 217 15.46 -1.20 2.50
N TYR A 218 15.29 -2.48 2.16
CA TYR A 218 14.48 -3.42 2.95
C TYR A 218 15.29 -4.27 3.94
N ILE A 219 16.60 -4.43 3.75
CA ILE A 219 17.42 -5.22 4.67
C ILE A 219 18.07 -4.33 5.74
N LYS A 220 18.77 -3.26 5.32
CA LYS A 220 19.43 -2.32 6.25
C LYS A 220 18.45 -1.23 6.69
N GLY A 221 17.71 -0.70 5.72
CA GLY A 221 16.78 0.41 5.92
C GLY A 221 15.48 0.04 6.64
N PHE A 222 14.53 0.96 6.56
CA PHE A 222 13.19 0.85 7.16
C PHE A 222 12.10 0.51 6.13
N GLY A 223 12.46 -0.16 5.03
CA GLY A 223 11.49 -0.57 4.02
C GLY A 223 10.80 0.64 3.39
N LYS A 224 9.47 0.63 3.30
CA LYS A 224 8.69 1.67 2.59
C LYS A 224 8.99 3.10 3.05
N ILE A 225 9.21 3.32 4.34
CA ILE A 225 9.44 4.66 4.92
C ILE A 225 10.92 5.09 4.89
N ASP A 226 11.84 4.23 4.45
CA ASP A 226 13.28 4.53 4.40
C ASP A 226 13.63 5.85 3.70
N PRO A 227 12.98 6.24 2.58
CA PRO A 227 13.27 7.53 1.96
C PRO A 227 12.88 8.73 2.83
N LEU A 228 11.81 8.62 3.63
CA LEU A 228 11.41 9.66 4.61
C LEU A 228 12.44 9.81 5.71
N ILE A 229 13.03 8.70 6.14
CA ILE A 229 14.07 8.69 7.17
C ILE A 229 15.36 9.33 6.64
N LYS A 230 15.70 9.08 5.38
CA LYS A 230 16.91 9.65 4.75
C LYS A 230 16.81 11.13 4.42
N ASP A 231 15.61 11.70 4.33
CA ASP A 231 15.46 13.14 4.07
C ASP A 231 15.81 13.97 5.32
N PRO A 232 16.84 14.85 5.26
CA PRO A 232 17.23 15.68 6.40
C PRO A 232 16.20 16.76 6.76
N ASP A 233 15.27 17.13 5.86
CA ASP A 233 14.25 18.14 6.15
C ASP A 233 13.01 17.58 6.87
N VAL A 234 12.89 16.24 6.93
CA VAL A 234 11.81 15.56 7.66
C VAL A 234 12.28 15.37 9.10
N SER A 235 11.61 16.02 10.05
CA SER A 235 11.93 15.90 11.48
C SER A 235 11.16 14.76 12.15
N GLU A 236 9.94 14.47 11.67
CA GLU A 236 9.06 13.47 12.28
C GLU A 236 8.23 12.75 11.22
N ILE A 237 7.99 11.46 11.43
CA ILE A 237 7.15 10.59 10.59
C ILE A 237 6.05 10.04 11.49
N ILE A 238 4.80 10.23 11.10
CA ILE A 238 3.62 9.83 11.86
C ILE A 238 2.78 8.91 10.98
N CYS A 239 2.51 7.70 11.48
CA CYS A 239 1.64 6.72 10.83
C CYS A 239 0.46 6.45 11.76
N ASP A 240 -0.71 6.97 11.38
CA ASP A 240 -1.97 6.81 12.12
C ASP A 240 -2.65 5.48 11.75
N SER A 241 -2.51 5.06 10.50
CA SER A 241 -3.05 3.82 9.92
C SER A 241 -2.19 3.37 8.73
N TYR A 242 -2.43 2.15 8.24
CA TYR A 242 -1.68 1.56 7.11
C TYR A 242 -1.67 2.45 5.86
N ASP A 243 -2.75 3.21 5.62
CA ASP A 243 -2.95 4.12 4.48
C ASP A 243 -2.71 5.61 4.80
N ASN A 244 -2.30 5.94 6.03
CA ASN A 244 -2.13 7.33 6.46
C ASN A 244 -0.76 7.56 7.09
N ILE A 245 0.17 8.02 6.26
CA ILE A 245 1.51 8.43 6.67
C ILE A 245 1.69 9.93 6.40
N LYS A 246 1.99 10.67 7.46
CA LYS A 246 2.30 12.10 7.45
C LYS A 246 3.73 12.34 7.90
N VAL A 247 4.27 13.48 7.51
CA VAL A 247 5.61 13.91 7.92
C VAL A 247 5.57 15.34 8.40
N LYS A 248 6.37 15.64 9.42
CA LYS A 248 6.69 17.00 9.78
C LYS A 248 7.88 17.45 8.93
N TYR A 249 7.60 18.26 7.91
CA TYR A 249 8.58 18.79 6.97
C TYR A 249 8.66 20.30 7.16
N LYS A 250 9.83 20.81 7.59
CA LYS A 250 10.02 22.25 7.90
C LYS A 250 8.92 22.84 8.78
N ASP A 251 8.61 22.14 9.87
CA ASP A 251 7.56 22.45 10.85
C ASP A 251 6.10 22.36 10.39
N GLU A 252 5.84 22.00 9.13
CA GLU A 252 4.49 21.74 8.65
C GLU A 252 4.19 20.23 8.60
N LEU A 253 2.97 19.85 9.00
CA LEU A 253 2.49 18.47 8.88
C LEU A 253 1.91 18.24 7.48
N ILE A 254 2.57 17.39 6.70
CA ILE A 254 2.27 17.16 5.29
C ILE A 254 1.97 15.67 5.05
N SER A 255 0.90 15.36 4.33
CA SER A 255 0.58 13.98 3.94
C SER A 255 1.55 13.48 2.86
N THR A 256 1.91 12.20 2.95
CA THR A 256 2.78 11.54 1.96
C THR A 256 2.00 10.66 0.98
N ASN A 257 2.62 10.26 -0.13
CA ASN A 257 2.10 9.22 -1.02
C ASN A 257 2.49 7.79 -0.60
N ILE A 258 3.23 7.63 0.50
CA ILE A 258 3.64 6.32 1.00
C ILE A 258 2.51 5.74 1.84
N GLN A 259 2.21 4.48 1.60
CA GLN A 259 1.27 3.68 2.37
C GLN A 259 1.76 2.24 2.49
N PHE A 260 1.39 1.58 3.58
CA PHE A 260 1.37 0.14 3.67
C PHE A 260 0.17 -0.40 2.89
N ASP A 261 0.30 -1.59 2.31
CA ASP A 261 -0.76 -2.17 1.46
C ASP A 261 -1.87 -2.78 2.33
N THR A 262 -1.52 -3.23 3.54
CA THR A 262 -2.43 -3.85 4.51
C THR A 262 -2.04 -3.51 5.94
N ASN A 263 -2.99 -3.65 6.88
CA ASN A 263 -2.68 -3.61 8.32
C ASN A 263 -1.63 -4.64 8.70
N GLU A 264 -1.68 -5.85 8.13
CA GLU A 264 -0.69 -6.90 8.39
C GLU A 264 0.74 -6.44 8.01
N GLU A 265 0.90 -5.66 6.93
CA GLU A 265 2.22 -5.13 6.54
C GLU A 265 2.74 -4.11 7.56
N LEU A 266 1.85 -3.24 8.06
CA LEU A 266 2.18 -2.28 9.12
C LEU A 266 2.53 -2.98 10.45
N ASP A 267 1.77 -4.00 10.83
CA ASP A 267 2.00 -4.82 12.01
C ASP A 267 3.39 -5.49 11.93
N ASN A 268 3.68 -6.11 10.79
CA ASN A 268 4.99 -6.71 10.52
C ASN A 268 6.11 -5.68 10.56
N PHE A 269 5.87 -4.44 10.10
CA PHE A 269 6.86 -3.37 10.21
C PHE A 269 7.21 -3.08 11.67
N ILE A 270 6.21 -2.92 12.54
CA ILE A 270 6.42 -2.66 13.98
C ILE A 270 7.15 -3.83 14.65
N LEU A 271 6.77 -5.07 14.34
CA LEU A 271 7.44 -6.26 14.85
C LEU A 271 8.92 -6.30 14.43
N ASN A 272 9.21 -6.03 13.16
CA ASN A 272 10.59 -5.97 12.66
C ASN A 272 11.41 -4.87 13.35
N VAL A 273 10.81 -3.70 13.63
CA VAL A 273 11.48 -2.61 14.35
C VAL A 273 11.74 -2.99 15.80
N ALA A 274 10.79 -3.66 16.47
CA ALA A 274 10.96 -4.18 17.82
C ALA A 274 12.11 -5.19 17.90
N GLU A 275 12.14 -6.15 16.97
CA GLU A 275 13.20 -7.16 16.87
C GLU A 275 14.59 -6.54 16.69
N LYS A 276 14.72 -5.51 15.83
CA LYS A 276 15.99 -4.78 15.64
C LYS A 276 16.55 -4.17 16.92
N SER A 277 15.71 -3.93 17.92
CA SER A 277 16.10 -3.35 19.21
C SER A 277 15.99 -4.32 20.38
N ASN A 278 15.92 -5.63 20.10
CA ASN A 278 15.78 -6.70 21.10
C ASN A 278 14.57 -6.50 22.04
N ARG A 279 13.54 -5.79 21.58
CA ARG A 279 12.27 -5.65 22.29
C ARG A 279 11.24 -6.59 21.69
N LYS A 280 10.30 -7.03 22.51
CA LYS A 280 9.14 -7.80 22.08
C LYS A 280 7.92 -6.91 22.23
N VAL A 281 6.99 -7.06 21.30
CA VAL A 281 5.68 -6.40 21.32
C VAL A 281 4.66 -7.50 21.07
N SER A 282 3.54 -7.46 21.78
CA SER A 282 2.46 -8.43 21.64
C SER A 282 1.12 -7.78 21.91
N GLU A 283 0.02 -8.52 21.74
CA GLU A 283 -1.31 -8.02 22.10
C GLU A 283 -1.45 -7.74 23.60
N THR A 284 -0.68 -8.42 24.45
CA THR A 284 -0.66 -8.21 25.90
C THR A 284 0.26 -7.07 26.33
N ASP A 285 1.27 -6.76 25.51
CA ASP A 285 2.22 -5.67 25.73
C ASP A 285 2.40 -4.89 24.41
N PRO A 286 1.42 -4.03 24.05
CA PRO A 286 1.32 -3.43 22.73
C PRO A 286 2.21 -2.19 22.55
N GLU A 287 2.77 -1.65 23.63
CA GLU A 287 3.53 -0.41 23.60
C GLU A 287 5.01 -0.64 23.33
N LEU A 288 5.56 0.12 22.38
CA LEU A 288 6.98 0.11 22.05
C LEU A 288 7.51 1.53 22.12
N THR A 289 8.50 1.78 22.96
CA THR A 289 9.27 3.04 22.94
C THR A 289 10.76 2.73 23.00
N MET A 290 11.52 3.31 22.08
CA MET A 290 12.96 3.08 21.94
C MET A 290 13.68 4.27 21.31
N ILE A 291 15.02 4.23 21.35
CA ILE A 291 15.89 5.09 20.55
C ILE A 291 16.74 4.18 19.65
N LEU A 292 16.67 4.40 18.34
CA LEU A 292 17.38 3.62 17.34
C LEU A 292 18.02 4.57 16.31
N GLN A 293 19.34 4.49 16.11
CA GLN A 293 20.07 5.32 15.15
C GLN A 293 19.83 6.84 15.32
N GLY A 294 19.75 7.32 16.57
CA GLY A 294 19.47 8.72 16.87
C GLY A 294 18.01 9.14 16.68
N MET A 295 17.11 8.21 16.34
CA MET A 295 15.69 8.48 16.21
C MET A 295 14.92 7.89 17.40
N LYS A 296 13.99 8.65 17.97
CA LYS A 296 13.03 8.14 18.94
C LYS A 296 11.87 7.49 18.19
N ILE A 297 11.65 6.21 18.44
CA ILE A 297 10.55 5.45 17.84
C ILE A 297 9.56 5.09 18.93
N SER A 298 8.31 5.47 18.73
CA SER A 298 7.17 5.09 19.56
C SER A 298 6.13 4.38 18.69
N ALA A 299 5.69 3.19 19.07
CA ALA A 299 4.69 2.44 18.33
C ALA A 299 3.67 1.80 19.28
N PHE A 300 2.47 1.59 18.76
CA PHE A 300 1.39 0.88 19.43
C PHE A 300 0.90 -0.22 18.49
N TYR A 301 1.10 -1.46 18.89
CA TYR A 301 0.75 -2.65 18.13
C TYR A 301 -0.66 -3.12 18.47
N ASN A 302 -1.56 -3.11 17.49
CA ASN A 302 -2.92 -3.60 17.65
C ASN A 302 -3.44 -4.18 16.32
N PRO A 303 -3.29 -5.49 16.09
CA PRO A 303 -3.74 -6.15 14.86
C PRO A 303 -5.26 -6.09 14.61
N ILE A 304 -6.05 -5.80 15.65
CA ILE A 304 -7.51 -5.80 15.59
C ILE A 304 -8.02 -4.41 15.16
N MET A 305 -7.56 -3.36 15.83
CA MET A 305 -8.04 -1.98 15.60
C MET A 305 -7.17 -1.19 14.63
N GLY A 306 -5.95 -1.66 14.36
CA GLY A 306 -4.95 -0.96 13.58
C GLY A 306 -3.79 -0.50 14.45
N SER A 307 -2.58 -0.84 14.01
CA SER A 307 -1.36 -0.37 14.63
C SER A 307 -1.01 1.05 14.18
N ARG A 308 -0.16 1.73 14.96
CA ARG A 308 0.31 3.09 14.68
C ARG A 308 1.73 3.29 15.18
N PHE A 309 2.46 4.23 14.58
CA PHE A 309 3.80 4.58 15.05
C PHE A 309 4.16 6.04 14.77
N THR A 310 5.17 6.50 15.50
CA THR A 310 5.79 7.80 15.37
C THR A 310 7.31 7.64 15.44
N ILE A 311 8.02 8.25 14.49
CA ILE A 311 9.48 8.30 14.45
C ILE A 311 9.89 9.76 14.44
N ALA A 312 10.54 10.20 15.51
CA ALA A 312 11.11 11.54 15.60
C ALA A 312 12.64 11.46 15.47
N LYS A 313 13.20 12.28 14.58
CA LYS A 313 14.66 12.42 14.42
C LYS A 313 15.16 13.44 15.43
N GLN A 314 16.23 13.11 16.16
CA GLN A 314 16.89 14.02 17.09
C GLN A 314 17.99 14.83 16.39
#